data_AF-A0A8J3C2T5-F1
#
_entry.id   AF-A0A8J3C2T5-F1
#
_cell.length_a   1.000
_cell.length_b   1.000
_cell.length_c   1.000
_cell.angle_alpha   90.00
_cell.angle_beta   90.00
_cell.angle_gamma   90.00
#
_symmetry.space_group_name_H-M   'P 1'
#
loop_
_entity.id
_entity.type
_entity.pdbx_description
1 polymer ?
#
loop_
_entity_poly.entity_id
_entity_poly.type
_entity_poly.pdbx_seq_one_letter_code
_entity_poly.pdbx_strand_id
1 'polypeptide(L)'
;MTAAAPTTTVTAATVPVGPVRRWIRRRRFAYMERGEMLGSLYFAVFFVAVAAALLHRQWAAVFWPARPDASMLFDAGLAAALLGALFLAMRRLGPLALSRPAVSWLLTAPVSRRRLLLPSLLVAVVGGMLAGAAAGVALVGRAGPRTAGVVAAAAGAGALSGAAVLLTALAAQARSGAATGDDVAYLILTAGLAALVADAVTDAAPPVLWPAGRAFLVAGGALAVIVVAGFTVAVRRLGTVSDERIVESSRTAGTLADAVFGVEPSFVTEMLAKRYWAGRRLRSRPLRGPGRRGLPVLVVQDVLLAARRPRRLLALAGSSAAPLLLTHAPGWLLGVAVLLGAMAAGGVTTGTVRTDTGNPWMLRLLGLDSRQAVTQRLYVPGALAALWSAAALTLLDLTHVVPGGPWWALGLTLGPVGAVAAVRRARAGFVDSGLLPLDTPMGSVSTGPVLAAVIGVEVLLLGLPTLVHLAGGDPLDWTTVLVQAVAGAGGASAYLSLTTAVDRVELSARR
;
A
#
# COMPACT_ATOMS: atom_id res chain seq x y z
N MET A 1 -24.25 -57.00 31.66
CA MET A 1 -23.28 -56.05 32.24
C MET A 1 -22.13 -55.87 31.27
N THR A 2 -22.23 -54.89 30.39
CA THR A 2 -21.19 -54.51 29.42
C THR A 2 -20.13 -53.68 30.14
N ALA A 3 -18.93 -54.23 30.28
CA ALA A 3 -17.80 -53.57 30.91
C ALA A 3 -17.40 -52.33 30.08
N ALA A 4 -17.53 -51.15 30.67
CA ALA A 4 -17.07 -49.91 30.09
C ALA A 4 -15.53 -49.94 29.98
N ALA A 5 -15.03 -49.77 28.76
CA ALA A 5 -13.59 -49.66 28.52
C ALA A 5 -13.04 -48.43 29.28
N PRO A 6 -11.89 -48.54 29.95
CA PRO A 6 -11.28 -47.42 30.63
C PRO A 6 -10.91 -46.33 29.61
N THR A 7 -11.60 -45.20 29.68
CA THR A 7 -11.20 -43.96 29.02
C THR A 7 -9.92 -43.46 29.67
N THR A 8 -8.77 -43.95 29.20
CA THR A 8 -7.48 -43.33 29.46
C THR A 8 -7.53 -41.91 28.92
N THR A 9 -7.75 -40.94 29.79
CA THR A 9 -7.52 -39.52 29.55
C THR A 9 -6.01 -39.33 29.38
N VAL A 10 -5.53 -39.55 28.15
CA VAL A 10 -4.16 -39.19 27.75
C VAL A 10 -4.07 -37.68 27.88
N THR A 11 -3.56 -37.21 29.02
CA THR A 11 -3.19 -35.82 29.23
C THR A 11 -1.98 -35.60 28.34
N ALA A 12 -2.22 -35.09 27.13
CA ALA A 12 -1.18 -34.86 26.14
C ALA A 12 -0.08 -33.99 26.74
N ALA A 13 1.06 -34.60 27.05
CA ALA A 13 2.19 -33.93 27.66
C ALA A 13 2.68 -32.83 26.71
N THR A 14 2.48 -31.57 27.08
CA THR A 14 2.90 -30.44 26.25
C THR A 14 4.42 -30.38 26.19
N VAL A 15 4.98 -30.48 24.99
CA VAL A 15 6.43 -30.45 24.77
C VAL A 15 6.92 -28.99 24.87
N PRO A 16 8.05 -28.72 25.56
CA PRO A 16 8.59 -27.36 25.65
C PRO A 16 9.04 -26.85 24.27
N VAL A 17 8.49 -25.70 23.85
CA VAL A 17 8.73 -25.10 22.52
C VAL A 17 10.16 -24.58 22.34
N GLY A 18 10.79 -24.13 23.43
CA GLY A 18 12.12 -23.53 23.42
C GLY A 18 13.21 -24.48 22.90
N PRO A 19 13.35 -25.69 23.46
CA PRO A 19 14.25 -26.72 22.96
C PRO A 19 14.01 -27.08 21.49
N VAL A 20 12.75 -27.29 21.07
CA VAL A 20 12.41 -27.61 19.68
C VAL A 20 12.84 -26.49 18.73
N ARG A 21 12.53 -25.22 19.04
CA ARG A 21 12.98 -24.08 18.24
C ARG A 21 14.50 -23.93 18.22
N ARG A 22 15.17 -24.22 19.34
CA ARG A 22 16.64 -24.14 19.41
C ARG A 22 17.27 -25.25 18.57
N TRP A 23 16.68 -26.44 18.56
CA TRP A 23 17.09 -27.56 17.70
C TRP A 23 16.87 -27.24 16.22
N ILE A 24 15.68 -26.77 15.83
CA ILE A 24 15.38 -26.36 14.44
C ILE A 24 16.35 -25.26 13.98
N ARG A 25 16.54 -24.22 14.81
CA ARG A 25 17.49 -23.14 14.49
C ARG A 25 18.90 -23.69 14.32
N ARG A 26 19.39 -24.51 15.25
CA ARG A 26 20.72 -25.13 15.14
C ARG A 26 20.86 -25.96 13.87
N ARG A 27 19.84 -26.75 13.49
CA ARG A 27 19.86 -27.53 12.26
C ARG A 27 19.88 -26.63 11.02
N ARG A 28 19.07 -25.57 11.00
CA ARG A 28 19.06 -24.59 9.91
C ARG A 28 20.38 -23.85 9.78
N PHE A 29 20.99 -23.44 10.89
CA PHE A 29 22.31 -22.81 10.93
C PHE A 29 23.46 -23.77 10.57
N ALA A 30 23.25 -25.08 10.64
CA ALA A 30 24.24 -26.05 10.18
C ALA A 30 24.22 -26.21 8.66
N TYR A 31 23.09 -25.90 8.00
CA TYR A 31 22.95 -25.95 6.54
C TYR A 31 23.16 -24.60 5.84
N MET A 32 23.06 -23.48 6.55
CA MET A 32 23.36 -22.16 6.00
C MET A 32 24.77 -21.74 6.38
N GLU A 33 25.58 -21.33 5.40
CA GLU A 33 26.90 -20.76 5.65
C GLU A 33 26.75 -19.49 6.49
N ARG A 34 27.40 -19.42 7.66
CA ARG A 34 27.29 -18.26 8.57
C ARG A 34 27.72 -16.96 7.89
N GLY A 35 28.67 -17.04 6.94
CA GLY A 35 29.14 -15.91 6.14
C GLY A 35 28.03 -15.30 5.29
N GLU A 36 27.17 -16.12 4.68
CA GLU A 36 26.10 -15.66 3.81
C GLU A 36 25.01 -14.89 4.57
N MET A 37 24.66 -15.34 5.79
CA MET A 37 23.66 -14.65 6.62
C MET A 37 24.19 -13.31 7.16
N LEU A 38 25.45 -13.29 7.65
CA LEU A 38 26.09 -12.06 8.11
C LEU A 38 26.28 -11.07 6.96
N GLY A 39 26.70 -11.57 5.78
CA GLY A 39 26.81 -10.78 4.55
C GLY A 39 25.47 -10.18 4.13
N SER A 40 24.39 -10.97 4.13
CA SER A 40 23.04 -10.52 3.81
C SER A 40 22.54 -9.46 4.81
N LEU A 41 22.79 -9.65 6.11
CA LEU A 41 22.40 -8.69 7.14
C LEU A 41 23.19 -7.37 7.01
N TYR A 42 24.51 -7.47 6.82
CA TYR A 42 25.37 -6.32 6.57
C TYR A 42 24.89 -5.56 5.33
N PHE A 43 24.65 -6.26 4.23
CA PHE A 43 24.16 -5.66 2.99
C PHE A 43 22.81 -4.97 3.19
N ALA A 44 21.85 -5.61 3.88
CA ALA A 44 20.55 -5.01 4.15
C ALA A 44 20.68 -3.72 4.99
N VAL A 45 21.48 -3.75 6.05
CA VAL A 45 21.72 -2.56 6.91
C VAL A 45 22.43 -1.46 6.12
N PHE A 46 23.47 -1.80 5.37
CA PHE A 46 24.22 -0.86 4.55
C PHE A 46 23.35 -0.25 3.46
N PHE A 47 22.55 -1.05 2.75
CA PHE A 47 21.61 -0.58 1.74
C PHE A 47 20.59 0.41 2.32
N VAL A 48 20.01 0.10 3.49
CA VAL A 48 19.10 1.03 4.19
C VAL A 48 19.82 2.32 4.57
N ALA A 49 21.06 2.25 5.07
CA ALA A 49 21.84 3.42 5.42
C ALA A 49 22.16 4.30 4.20
N VAL A 50 22.58 3.70 3.08
CA VAL A 50 22.85 4.41 1.82
C VAL A 50 21.57 5.02 1.25
N ALA A 51 20.47 4.28 1.20
CA ALA A 51 19.19 4.79 0.73
C ALA A 51 18.69 5.95 1.60
N ALA A 52 18.82 5.85 2.92
CA ALA A 52 18.51 6.94 3.83
C ALA A 52 19.41 8.15 3.59
N ALA A 53 20.71 7.96 3.41
CA ALA A 53 21.66 9.03 3.10
C ALA A 53 21.39 9.70 1.75
N LEU A 54 20.98 8.95 0.72
CA LEU A 54 20.66 9.51 -0.60
C LEU A 54 19.34 10.29 -0.60
N LEU A 55 18.37 9.85 0.19
CA LEU A 55 17.02 10.41 0.21
C LEU A 55 16.77 11.40 1.36
N HIS A 56 17.72 11.59 2.29
CA HIS A 56 17.49 12.37 3.52
C HIS A 56 17.02 13.79 3.23
N ARG A 57 17.53 14.45 2.18
CA ARG A 57 17.15 15.82 1.81
C ARG A 57 15.70 15.89 1.35
N GLN A 58 15.29 14.91 0.54
CA GLN A 58 13.94 14.79 0.02
C GLN A 58 12.97 14.47 1.15
N TRP A 59 13.31 13.52 2.03
CA TRP A 59 12.50 13.21 3.21
C TRP A 59 12.42 14.40 4.18
N ALA A 60 13.52 15.13 4.38
CA ALA A 60 13.55 16.33 5.22
C ALA A 60 12.72 17.47 4.61
N ALA A 61 12.72 17.65 3.29
CA ALA A 61 11.86 18.65 2.66
C ALA A 61 10.36 18.38 2.94
N VAL A 62 9.97 17.10 2.98
CA VAL A 62 8.58 16.69 3.20
C VAL A 62 8.18 16.72 4.68
N PHE A 63 9.02 16.20 5.56
CA PHE A 63 8.66 16.03 6.98
C PHE A 63 9.30 17.05 7.91
N TRP A 64 10.22 17.86 7.42
CA TRP A 64 11.03 18.79 8.21
C TRP A 64 11.28 20.12 7.47
N PRO A 65 10.22 20.84 7.04
CA PRO A 65 10.36 22.08 6.26
C PRO A 65 11.13 23.17 7.02
N ALA A 66 11.69 24.17 6.34
CA ALA A 66 12.52 25.18 7.02
C ALA A 66 11.78 25.93 8.14
N ARG A 67 10.47 26.13 7.97
CA ARG A 67 9.56 26.70 8.98
C ARG A 67 8.40 25.74 9.21
N PRO A 68 7.96 25.52 10.45
CA PRO A 68 6.72 24.82 10.72
C PRO A 68 5.56 25.54 10.08
N ASP A 69 4.77 24.83 9.28
CA ASP A 69 3.72 25.38 8.43
C ASP A 69 2.38 24.66 8.61
N ALA A 70 2.36 23.56 9.37
CA ALA A 70 1.18 22.75 9.55
C ALA A 70 0.25 23.31 10.63
N SER A 71 -1.04 23.40 10.30
CA SER A 71 -2.10 23.74 11.24
C SER A 71 -2.47 22.55 12.15
N MET A 72 -3.27 22.78 13.19
CA MET A 72 -3.84 21.68 13.99
C MET A 72 -4.73 20.75 13.17
N LEU A 73 -5.44 21.28 12.17
CA LEU A 73 -6.32 20.49 11.31
C LEU A 73 -5.51 19.60 10.37
N PHE A 74 -4.39 20.11 9.85
CA PHE A 74 -3.43 19.33 9.08
C PHE A 74 -2.90 18.14 9.88
N ASP A 75 -2.37 18.40 11.09
CA ASP A 75 -1.78 17.37 11.94
C ASP A 75 -2.80 16.32 12.37
N ALA A 76 -3.99 16.75 12.79
CA ALA A 76 -5.07 15.84 13.13
C ALA A 76 -5.51 15.02 11.91
N GLY A 77 -5.59 15.65 10.73
CA GLY A 77 -5.93 15.01 9.47
C GLY A 77 -4.90 13.96 9.05
N LEU A 78 -3.62 14.31 9.08
CA LEU A 78 -2.51 13.41 8.76
C LEU A 78 -2.41 12.27 9.76
N ALA A 79 -2.53 12.55 11.06
CA ALA A 79 -2.54 11.52 12.10
C ALA A 79 -3.70 10.54 11.90
N ALA A 80 -4.92 11.04 11.66
CA ALA A 80 -6.07 10.19 11.37
C ALA A 80 -5.86 9.35 10.10
N ALA A 81 -5.37 9.96 9.01
CA ALA A 81 -5.08 9.25 7.78
C ALA A 81 -4.05 8.13 7.99
N LEU A 82 -2.95 8.41 8.69
CA LEU A 82 -1.90 7.44 9.01
C LEU A 82 -2.41 6.31 9.92
N LEU A 83 -3.19 6.63 10.95
CA LEU A 83 -3.77 5.62 11.85
C LEU A 83 -4.77 4.71 11.13
N GLY A 84 -5.67 5.29 10.33
CA GLY A 84 -6.64 4.54 9.53
C GLY A 84 -5.95 3.64 8.50
N ALA A 85 -4.95 4.18 7.79
CA ALA A 85 -4.14 3.43 6.83
C ALA A 85 -3.34 2.29 7.51
N LEU A 86 -2.70 2.58 8.65
CA LEU A 86 -1.93 1.59 9.42
C LEU A 86 -2.84 0.47 9.92
N PHE A 87 -4.01 0.79 10.47
CA PHE A 87 -4.98 -0.23 10.89
C PHE A 87 -5.42 -1.13 9.73
N LEU A 88 -5.80 -0.52 8.59
CA LEU A 88 -6.20 -1.26 7.40
C LEU A 88 -5.05 -2.12 6.83
N ALA A 89 -3.82 -1.62 6.87
CA ALA A 89 -2.64 -2.38 6.50
C ALA A 89 -2.47 -3.59 7.43
N MET A 90 -2.43 -3.39 8.75
CA MET A 90 -2.29 -4.48 9.73
C MET A 90 -3.40 -5.53 9.63
N ARG A 91 -4.65 -5.10 9.43
CA ARG A 91 -5.81 -5.97 9.16
C ARG A 91 -5.62 -6.83 7.91
N ARG A 92 -5.07 -6.27 6.83
CA ARG A 92 -4.83 -6.97 5.57
C ARG A 92 -3.66 -7.92 5.64
N LEU A 93 -2.56 -7.51 6.28
CA LEU A 93 -1.34 -8.32 6.44
C LEU A 93 -1.56 -9.48 7.44
N GLY A 94 -2.41 -9.26 8.44
CA GLY A 94 -2.62 -10.18 9.56
C GLY A 94 -1.57 -9.92 10.66
N PRO A 95 -1.96 -9.33 11.81
CA PRO A 95 -1.00 -8.87 12.82
C PRO A 95 -0.23 -10.00 13.51
N LEU A 96 -0.76 -11.23 13.49
CA LEU A 96 -0.02 -12.43 13.92
C LEU A 96 0.21 -13.36 12.74
N ALA A 97 1.47 -13.52 12.35
CA ALA A 97 1.88 -14.48 11.34
C ALA A 97 2.99 -15.39 11.85
N LEU A 98 2.89 -16.67 11.53
CA LEU A 98 3.95 -17.65 11.71
C LEU A 98 4.63 -17.89 10.36
N SER A 99 5.89 -18.34 10.40
CA SER A 99 6.55 -18.82 9.19
C SER A 99 5.85 -20.09 8.68
N ARG A 100 5.88 -20.33 7.35
CA ARG A 100 5.26 -21.52 6.73
C ARG A 100 5.64 -22.84 7.43
N PRO A 101 6.93 -23.09 7.78
CA PRO A 101 7.29 -24.30 8.51
C PRO A 101 6.70 -24.36 9.92
N ALA A 102 6.57 -23.22 10.60
CA ALA A 102 5.94 -23.19 11.91
C ALA A 102 4.44 -23.46 11.84
N VAL A 103 3.76 -23.03 10.76
CA VAL A 103 2.35 -23.35 10.52
C VAL A 103 2.16 -24.83 10.23
N SER A 104 2.98 -25.42 9.35
CA SER A 104 2.81 -26.82 8.95
C SER A 104 3.21 -27.82 10.04
N TRP A 105 4.26 -27.52 10.82
CA TRP A 105 4.85 -28.47 11.77
C TRP A 105 4.63 -28.12 13.24
N LEU A 106 4.67 -26.83 13.61
CA LEU A 106 4.61 -26.43 15.02
C LEU A 106 3.20 -26.09 15.49
N LEU A 107 2.30 -25.66 14.60
CA LEU A 107 0.93 -25.34 14.97
C LEU A 107 0.11 -26.60 15.27
N THR A 108 0.41 -27.70 14.58
CA THR A 108 -0.21 -29.02 14.74
C THR A 108 0.45 -29.86 15.84
N ALA A 109 1.67 -29.51 16.28
CA ALA A 109 2.38 -30.20 17.34
C ALA A 109 1.77 -29.92 18.73
N PRO A 110 1.92 -30.84 19.71
CA PRO A 110 1.45 -30.66 21.09
C PRO A 110 2.35 -29.69 21.87
N VAL A 111 2.47 -28.44 21.40
CA VAL A 111 3.27 -27.37 21.99
C VAL A 111 2.37 -26.29 22.58
N SER A 112 2.85 -25.62 23.63
CA SER A 112 2.09 -24.51 24.22
C SER A 112 1.92 -23.36 23.21
N ARG A 113 0.69 -23.14 22.73
CA ARG A 113 0.33 -22.10 21.73
C ARG A 113 0.84 -20.71 22.10
N ARG A 114 0.68 -20.34 23.37
CA ARG A 114 1.14 -19.05 23.91
C ARG A 114 2.64 -18.83 23.68
N ARG A 115 3.49 -19.81 23.98
CA ARG A 115 4.95 -19.69 23.78
C ARG A 115 5.33 -19.74 22.30
N LEU A 116 4.52 -20.39 21.46
CA LEU A 116 4.74 -20.42 20.01
C LEU A 116 4.49 -19.04 19.37
N LEU A 117 3.39 -18.37 19.75
CA LEU A 117 2.95 -17.12 19.13
C LEU A 117 3.58 -15.86 19.75
N LEU A 118 4.01 -15.90 21.01
CA LEU A 118 4.54 -14.73 21.72
C LEU A 118 5.68 -14.00 20.96
N PRO A 119 6.66 -14.70 20.35
CA PRO A 119 7.72 -13.99 19.61
C PRO A 119 7.21 -13.31 18.34
N SER A 120 6.20 -13.88 17.66
CA SER A 120 5.56 -13.24 16.51
C SER A 120 4.80 -11.98 16.96
N LEU A 121 4.08 -12.05 18.08
CA LEU A 121 3.42 -10.89 18.68
C LEU A 121 4.43 -9.78 19.01
N LEU A 122 5.58 -10.12 19.59
CA LEU A 122 6.62 -9.14 19.92
C LEU A 122 7.16 -8.44 18.67
N VAL A 123 7.48 -9.20 17.62
CA VAL A 123 7.94 -8.61 16.34
C VAL A 123 6.88 -7.70 15.75
N ALA A 124 5.61 -8.11 15.78
CA ALA A 124 4.49 -7.29 15.30
C ALA A 124 4.34 -6.00 16.11
N VAL A 125 4.39 -6.07 17.45
CA VAL A 125 4.33 -4.90 18.33
C VAL A 125 5.49 -3.95 18.09
N VAL A 126 6.73 -4.46 17.98
CA VAL A 126 7.90 -3.64 17.66
C VAL A 126 7.76 -2.98 16.28
N GLY A 127 7.29 -3.72 15.27
CA GLY A 127 7.02 -3.16 13.94
C GLY A 127 5.97 -2.05 13.97
N GLY A 128 4.88 -2.24 14.71
CA GLY A 128 3.86 -1.22 14.94
C GLY A 128 4.40 0.01 15.67
N MET A 129 5.25 -0.20 16.70
CA MET A 129 5.92 0.88 17.42
C MET A 129 6.85 1.69 16.51
N LEU A 130 7.64 1.03 15.66
CA LEU A 130 8.54 1.73 14.73
C LEU A 130 7.76 2.54 13.68
N ALA A 131 6.71 1.96 13.10
CA ALA A 131 5.85 2.67 12.15
C ALA A 131 5.16 3.88 12.79
N GLY A 132 4.64 3.70 14.01
CA GLY A 132 4.02 4.77 14.78
C GLY A 132 5.03 5.86 15.20
N ALA A 133 6.25 5.48 15.61
CA ALA A 133 7.30 6.42 15.95
C ALA A 133 7.69 7.29 14.75
N ALA A 134 7.86 6.68 13.58
CA ALA A 134 8.13 7.40 12.35
C ALA A 134 7.01 8.41 12.00
N ALA A 135 5.75 8.00 12.15
CA ALA A 135 4.60 8.90 11.98
C ALA A 135 4.61 10.06 13.00
N GLY A 136 4.91 9.79 14.27
CA GLY A 136 5.01 10.82 15.31
C GLY A 136 6.13 11.84 15.04
N VAL A 137 7.30 11.36 14.59
CA VAL A 137 8.42 12.23 14.19
C VAL A 137 8.05 13.08 12.97
N ALA A 138 7.37 12.49 11.98
CA ALA A 138 6.90 13.21 10.79
C ALA A 138 5.91 14.34 11.13
N LEU A 139 4.97 14.10 12.06
CA LEU A 139 4.01 15.11 12.51
C LEU A 139 4.71 16.26 13.24
N VAL A 140 5.56 15.95 14.24
CA VAL A 140 6.29 17.00 14.97
C VAL A 140 7.27 17.74 14.09
N GLY A 141 7.86 17.09 13.09
CA GLY A 141 8.75 17.75 12.15
C GLY A 141 8.05 18.87 11.37
N ARG A 142 6.76 18.74 11.06
CA ARG A 142 5.99 19.74 10.30
C ARG A 142 5.38 20.85 11.13
N ALA A 143 4.94 20.57 12.34
CA ALA A 143 4.17 21.53 13.12
C ALA A 143 4.83 21.92 14.45
N GLY A 144 5.62 21.03 15.04
CA GLY A 144 6.05 21.13 16.44
C GLY A 144 7.41 21.77 16.68
N PRO A 145 7.68 22.20 17.94
CA PRO A 145 9.01 22.65 18.35
C PRO A 145 10.02 21.50 18.27
N ARG A 146 11.09 21.68 17.52
CA ARG A 146 12.08 20.65 17.14
C ARG A 146 13.16 20.41 18.20
N THR A 147 12.81 20.59 19.46
CA THR A 147 13.73 20.28 20.57
C THR A 147 13.83 18.76 20.74
N ALA A 148 15.00 18.25 21.14
CA ALA A 148 15.22 16.82 21.29
C ALA A 148 14.18 16.14 22.20
N GLY A 149 13.75 16.82 23.27
CA GLY A 149 12.72 16.32 24.18
C GLY A 149 11.34 16.15 23.53
N VAL A 150 10.92 17.11 22.69
CA VAL A 150 9.61 17.06 21.99
C VAL A 150 9.62 16.01 20.90
N VAL A 151 10.72 15.89 20.14
CA VAL A 151 10.90 14.85 19.12
C VAL A 151 10.86 13.46 19.75
N ALA A 152 11.57 13.26 20.87
CA ALA A 152 11.56 12.00 21.61
C ALA A 152 10.16 11.69 22.17
N ALA A 153 9.46 12.68 22.72
CA ALA A 153 8.09 12.52 23.23
C ALA A 153 7.11 12.15 22.12
N ALA A 154 7.22 12.77 20.95
CA ALA A 154 6.38 12.46 19.80
C ALA A 154 6.69 11.09 19.18
N ALA A 155 7.97 10.72 19.09
CA ALA A 155 8.37 9.37 18.72
C ALA A 155 7.79 8.33 19.69
N GLY A 156 7.84 8.61 21.00
CA GLY A 156 7.26 7.75 22.05
C GLY A 156 5.73 7.64 21.95
N ALA A 157 5.03 8.77 21.83
CA ALA A 157 3.57 8.80 21.68
C ALA A 157 3.13 8.11 20.37
N GLY A 158 3.85 8.36 19.28
CA GLY A 158 3.68 7.67 18.01
C GLY A 158 3.88 6.16 18.15
N ALA A 159 4.96 5.72 18.80
CA ALA A 159 5.23 4.30 19.05
C ALA A 159 4.11 3.62 19.83
N LEU A 160 3.65 4.25 20.92
CA LEU A 160 2.53 3.75 21.71
C LEU A 160 1.23 3.70 20.90
N SER A 161 0.98 4.69 20.05
CA SER A 161 -0.18 4.72 19.16
C SER A 161 -0.14 3.60 18.13
N GLY A 162 1.03 3.36 17.51
CA GLY A 162 1.25 2.25 16.59
C GLY A 162 1.07 0.88 17.26
N ALA A 163 1.57 0.70 18.48
CA ALA A 163 1.32 -0.50 19.29
C ALA A 163 -0.17 -0.68 19.60
N ALA A 164 -0.87 0.40 19.99
CA ALA A 164 -2.30 0.37 20.27
C ALA A 164 -3.12 -0.02 19.03
N VAL A 165 -2.80 0.56 17.86
CA VAL A 165 -3.42 0.20 16.57
C VAL A 165 -3.20 -1.28 16.23
N LEU A 166 -2.00 -1.80 16.47
CA LEU A 166 -1.72 -3.22 16.24
C LEU A 166 -2.54 -4.12 17.18
N LEU A 167 -2.61 -3.78 18.47
CA LEU A 167 -3.36 -4.54 19.46
C LEU A 167 -4.87 -4.49 19.20
N THR A 168 -5.40 -3.36 18.73
CA THR A 168 -6.81 -3.25 18.31
C THR A 168 -7.08 -4.05 17.04
N ALA A 169 -6.18 -4.02 16.05
CA ALA A 169 -6.27 -4.85 14.84
C ALA A 169 -6.26 -6.36 15.20
N LEU A 170 -5.42 -6.75 16.18
CA LEU A 170 -5.37 -8.11 16.70
C LEU A 170 -6.67 -8.50 17.42
N ALA A 171 -7.21 -7.62 18.26
CA ALA A 171 -8.49 -7.85 18.93
C ALA A 171 -9.64 -8.00 17.92
N ALA A 172 -9.65 -7.17 16.87
CA ALA A 172 -10.60 -7.27 15.77
C ALA A 172 -10.39 -8.56 14.95
N GLN A 173 -9.16 -9.07 14.85
CA GLN A 173 -8.86 -10.37 14.24
C GLN A 173 -9.38 -11.53 15.08
N ALA A 174 -9.63 -11.40 16.38
CA ALA A 174 -10.14 -12.48 17.23
C ALA A 174 -11.68 -12.57 17.24
N ARG A 175 -12.41 -11.52 16.83
CA ARG A 175 -13.89 -11.45 16.91
C ARG A 175 -14.56 -11.61 15.53
N SER A 176 -15.85 -11.92 15.51
CA SER A 176 -16.67 -12.05 14.29
C SER A 176 -17.13 -10.69 13.69
N GLY A 177 -17.08 -9.60 14.47
CA GLY A 177 -17.44 -8.23 14.03
C GLY A 177 -16.35 -7.50 13.23
N ALA A 178 -15.51 -8.22 12.50
CA ALA A 178 -14.32 -7.69 11.82
C ALA A 178 -14.63 -6.61 10.76
N ALA A 179 -15.83 -6.64 10.17
CA ALA A 179 -16.26 -5.66 9.18
C ALA A 179 -16.39 -4.24 9.79
N THR A 180 -16.93 -4.11 11.00
CA THR A 180 -17.14 -2.80 11.64
C THR A 180 -15.81 -2.08 11.91
N GLY A 181 -14.75 -2.82 12.26
CA GLY A 181 -13.42 -2.23 12.46
C GLY A 181 -12.83 -1.67 11.17
N ASP A 182 -12.97 -2.41 10.06
CA ASP A 182 -12.54 -1.93 8.75
C ASP A 182 -13.35 -0.69 8.32
N ASP A 183 -14.65 -0.64 8.62
CA ASP A 183 -15.53 0.49 8.34
C ASP A 183 -15.09 1.75 9.08
N VAL A 184 -14.85 1.63 10.40
CA VAL A 184 -14.35 2.73 11.23
C VAL A 184 -12.99 3.21 10.75
N ALA A 185 -12.08 2.30 10.41
CA ALA A 185 -10.75 2.68 9.91
C ALA A 185 -10.81 3.38 8.55
N TYR A 186 -11.72 2.97 7.66
CA TYR A 186 -11.99 3.72 6.43
C TYR A 186 -12.56 5.10 6.71
N LEU A 187 -13.50 5.23 7.66
CA LEU A 187 -14.05 6.52 8.06
C LEU A 187 -12.97 7.45 8.62
N ILE A 188 -12.11 6.94 9.52
CA ILE A 188 -10.96 7.69 10.07
C ILE A 188 -10.00 8.11 8.95
N LEU A 189 -9.67 7.19 8.04
CA LEU A 189 -8.82 7.51 6.88
C LEU A 189 -9.45 8.60 6.00
N THR A 190 -10.73 8.46 5.64
CA THR A 190 -11.41 9.44 4.77
C THR A 190 -11.62 10.78 5.46
N ALA A 191 -11.91 10.78 6.77
CA ALA A 191 -12.03 12.00 7.56
C ALA A 191 -10.68 12.71 7.67
N GLY A 192 -9.59 11.95 7.87
CA GLY A 192 -8.24 12.49 7.87
C GLY A 192 -7.86 13.13 6.54
N LEU A 193 -8.12 12.44 5.43
CA LEU A 193 -7.89 12.99 4.08
C LEU A 193 -8.77 14.22 3.80
N ALA A 194 -10.03 14.21 4.23
CA ALA A 194 -10.93 15.36 4.09
C ALA A 194 -10.46 16.57 4.93
N ALA A 195 -9.93 16.32 6.13
CA ALA A 195 -9.33 17.36 6.96
C ALA A 195 -8.09 17.98 6.29
N LEU A 196 -7.24 17.18 5.64
CA LEU A 196 -6.12 17.71 4.84
C LEU A 196 -6.58 18.61 3.70
N VAL A 197 -7.66 18.23 3.00
CA VAL A 197 -8.25 19.08 1.95
C VAL A 197 -8.84 20.35 2.53
N ALA A 198 -9.59 20.25 3.63
CA ALA A 198 -10.22 21.40 4.27
C ALA A 198 -9.16 22.38 4.80
N ASP A 199 -8.08 21.87 5.38
CA ASP A 199 -6.95 22.66 5.84
C ASP A 199 -6.31 23.45 4.70
N ALA A 200 -5.98 22.76 3.61
CA ALA A 200 -5.44 23.36 2.40
C ALA A 200 -6.30 24.50 1.83
N VAL A 201 -7.62 24.40 1.90
CA VAL A 201 -8.54 25.42 1.38
C VAL A 201 -8.75 26.58 2.34
N THR A 202 -8.65 26.34 3.66
CA THR A 202 -8.95 27.34 4.69
C THR A 202 -7.74 28.17 5.12
N ASP A 203 -6.54 27.80 4.67
CA ASP A 203 -5.27 28.43 5.03
C ASP A 203 -5.16 28.66 6.55
N ALA A 204 -5.49 27.60 7.31
CA ALA A 204 -5.58 27.70 8.75
C ALA A 204 -4.21 27.97 9.36
N ALA A 205 -4.12 29.03 10.17
CA ALA A 205 -2.86 29.43 10.78
C ALA A 205 -2.26 28.30 11.65
N PRO A 206 -0.92 28.16 11.68
CA PRO A 206 -0.24 27.21 12.54
C PRO A 206 -0.56 27.52 14.01
N PRO A 207 -0.69 26.49 14.86
CA PRO A 207 -1.03 26.68 16.27
C PRO A 207 0.03 27.50 17.00
N VAL A 208 -0.41 28.58 17.63
CA VAL A 208 0.45 29.47 18.45
C VAL A 208 0.86 28.80 19.77
N LEU A 209 0.11 27.80 20.24
CA LEU A 209 0.31 27.15 21.52
C LEU A 209 0.44 25.63 21.35
N TRP A 210 1.64 25.12 21.64
CA TRP A 210 1.88 23.68 21.74
C TRP A 210 1.37 23.15 23.09
N PRO A 211 0.77 21.95 23.17
CA PRO A 211 0.30 21.42 24.45
C PRO A 211 1.43 21.40 25.48
N ALA A 212 1.16 21.91 26.68
CA ALA A 212 2.14 21.95 27.76
C ALA A 212 2.69 20.54 28.03
N GLY A 213 4.00 20.43 28.35
CA GLY A 213 4.68 19.14 28.51
C GLY A 213 3.98 18.18 29.48
N ARG A 214 3.27 18.70 30.49
CA ARG A 214 2.45 17.89 31.42
C ARG A 214 1.31 17.15 30.74
N ALA A 215 0.62 17.76 29.77
CA ALA A 215 -0.48 17.12 29.05
C ALA A 215 0.02 15.93 28.20
N PHE A 216 1.19 16.09 27.56
CA PHE A 216 1.86 15.00 26.85
C PHE A 216 2.26 13.85 27.78
N LEU A 217 2.76 14.15 28.98
CA LEU A 217 3.13 13.13 29.96
C LEU A 217 1.90 12.35 30.46
N VAL A 218 0.80 13.04 30.79
CA VAL A 218 -0.44 12.39 31.25
C VAL A 218 -1.05 11.53 30.14
N ALA A 219 -1.18 12.07 28.92
CA ALA A 219 -1.73 11.35 27.78
C ALA A 219 -0.84 10.16 27.37
N GLY A 220 0.48 10.37 27.33
CA GLY A 220 1.46 9.32 27.04
C GLY A 220 1.48 8.23 28.11
N GLY A 221 1.39 8.59 29.39
CA GLY A 221 1.29 7.66 30.51
C GLY A 221 0.00 6.82 30.44
N ALA A 222 -1.15 7.45 30.19
CA ALA A 222 -2.42 6.76 30.02
C ALA A 222 -2.37 5.78 28.82
N LEU A 223 -1.82 6.22 27.69
CA LEU A 223 -1.67 5.37 26.50
C LEU A 223 -0.70 4.21 26.75
N ALA A 224 0.39 4.43 27.49
CA ALA A 224 1.31 3.36 27.88
C ALA A 224 0.61 2.31 28.75
N VAL A 225 -0.21 2.73 29.71
CA VAL A 225 -1.02 1.82 30.53
C VAL A 225 -1.99 1.01 29.65
N ILE A 226 -2.67 1.65 28.69
CA ILE A 226 -3.56 0.97 27.74
C ILE A 226 -2.80 -0.05 26.89
N VAL A 227 -1.61 0.30 26.38
CA VAL A 227 -0.78 -0.60 25.57
C VAL A 227 -0.30 -1.80 26.39
N VAL A 228 0.14 -1.58 27.63
CA VAL A 228 0.57 -2.66 28.53
C VAL A 228 -0.61 -3.56 28.90
N ALA A 229 -1.77 -2.99 29.24
CA ALA A 229 -2.99 -3.75 29.51
C ALA A 229 -3.44 -4.54 28.26
N GLY A 230 -3.46 -3.92 27.09
CA GLY A 230 -3.80 -4.56 25.82
C GLY A 230 -2.84 -5.70 25.46
N PHE A 231 -1.53 -5.48 25.65
CA PHE A 231 -0.50 -6.49 25.41
C PHE A 231 -0.64 -7.67 26.37
N THR A 232 -0.85 -7.43 27.66
CA THR A 232 -1.04 -8.50 28.65
C THR A 232 -2.31 -9.31 28.37
N VAL A 233 -3.41 -8.66 27.98
CA VAL A 233 -4.64 -9.32 27.53
C VAL A 233 -4.40 -10.14 26.26
N ALA A 234 -3.70 -9.58 25.26
CA ALA A 234 -3.35 -10.29 24.04
C ALA A 234 -2.54 -11.55 24.35
N VAL A 235 -1.51 -11.44 25.19
CA VAL A 235 -0.66 -12.57 25.62
C VAL A 235 -1.46 -13.66 26.35
N ARG A 236 -2.45 -13.29 27.17
CA ARG A 236 -3.35 -14.24 27.84
C ARG A 236 -4.29 -14.93 26.85
N ARG A 237 -4.75 -14.22 25.82
CA ARG A 237 -5.67 -14.73 24.79
C ARG A 237 -4.99 -15.42 23.60
N LEU A 238 -3.67 -15.42 23.51
CA LEU A 238 -2.93 -16.14 22.45
C LEU A 238 -3.31 -17.62 22.36
N GLY A 239 -3.69 -18.26 23.48
CA GLY A 239 -4.12 -19.65 23.50
C GLY A 239 -5.49 -19.91 22.87
N THR A 240 -6.34 -18.88 22.72
CA THR A 240 -7.74 -19.01 22.28
C THR A 240 -7.97 -18.57 20.83
N VAL A 241 -6.92 -18.13 20.12
CA VAL A 241 -7.02 -17.73 18.70
C VAL A 241 -7.19 -18.99 17.85
N SER A 242 -8.12 -18.97 16.89
CA SER A 242 -8.36 -20.13 16.02
C SER A 242 -7.21 -20.38 15.05
N ASP A 243 -6.93 -21.66 14.81
CA ASP A 243 -5.83 -22.07 13.92
C ASP A 243 -6.06 -21.61 12.48
N GLU A 244 -7.31 -21.66 12.01
CA GLU A 244 -7.70 -21.21 10.68
C GLU A 244 -7.30 -19.74 10.43
N ARG A 245 -7.50 -18.86 11.43
CA ARG A 245 -7.13 -17.44 11.31
C ARG A 245 -5.63 -17.23 11.30
N ILE A 246 -4.88 -18.03 12.06
CA ILE A 246 -3.41 -18.01 12.08
C ILE A 246 -2.85 -18.54 10.75
N VAL A 247 -3.45 -19.60 10.20
CA VAL A 247 -3.07 -20.14 8.89
C VAL A 247 -3.34 -19.12 7.79
N GLU A 248 -4.49 -18.44 7.80
CA GLU A 248 -4.84 -17.41 6.82
C GLU A 248 -3.88 -16.21 6.87
N SER A 249 -3.58 -15.68 8.06
CA SER A 249 -2.63 -14.57 8.22
C SER A 249 -1.21 -14.99 7.85
N SER A 250 -0.80 -16.21 8.20
CA SER A 250 0.53 -16.74 7.87
C SER A 250 0.70 -17.02 6.38
N ARG A 251 -0.37 -17.43 5.67
CA ARG A 251 -0.36 -17.50 4.20
C ARG A 251 -0.14 -16.11 3.60
N THR A 252 -0.83 -15.10 4.12
CA THR A 252 -0.72 -13.71 3.65
C THR A 252 0.67 -13.13 3.89
N ALA A 253 1.18 -13.24 5.12
CA ALA A 253 2.53 -12.79 5.44
C ALA A 253 3.60 -13.59 4.69
N GLY A 254 3.38 -14.89 4.48
CA GLY A 254 4.29 -15.75 3.72
C GLY A 254 4.33 -15.41 2.24
N THR A 255 3.22 -15.05 1.60
CA THR A 255 3.22 -14.59 0.20
C THR A 255 3.77 -13.18 0.07
N LEU A 256 3.60 -12.32 1.07
CA LEU A 256 4.26 -11.02 1.13
C LEU A 256 5.78 -11.15 1.27
N ALA A 257 6.23 -12.05 2.14
CA ALA A 257 7.65 -12.35 2.27
C ALA A 257 8.20 -12.87 0.93
N ASP A 258 7.53 -13.83 0.29
CA ASP A 258 7.93 -14.32 -1.04
C ASP A 258 7.91 -13.20 -2.10
N ALA A 259 6.93 -12.30 -2.06
CA ALA A 259 6.86 -11.17 -2.97
C ALA A 259 8.00 -10.16 -2.75
N VAL A 260 8.42 -9.94 -1.51
CA VAL A 260 9.57 -9.09 -1.20
C VAL A 260 10.87 -9.78 -1.59
N PHE A 261 11.06 -11.04 -1.22
CA PHE A 261 12.26 -11.82 -1.54
C PHE A 261 12.43 -12.07 -3.04
N GLY A 262 11.34 -12.39 -3.74
CA GLY A 262 11.32 -12.57 -5.19
C GLY A 262 11.16 -11.26 -5.97
N VAL A 263 11.05 -10.13 -5.29
CA VAL A 263 10.81 -8.80 -5.88
C VAL A 263 9.64 -8.84 -6.88
N GLU A 264 8.58 -9.54 -6.48
CA GLU A 264 7.39 -9.85 -7.25
C GLU A 264 6.13 -9.29 -6.57
N PRO A 265 5.89 -7.97 -6.67
CA PRO A 265 4.76 -7.32 -6.01
C PRO A 265 3.40 -7.75 -6.61
N SER A 266 3.38 -8.38 -7.79
CA SER A 266 2.13 -8.78 -8.45
C SER A 266 1.34 -9.80 -7.62
N PHE A 267 2.01 -10.74 -6.95
CA PHE A 267 1.37 -11.75 -6.09
C PHE A 267 0.56 -11.12 -4.95
N VAL A 268 1.07 -10.03 -4.36
CA VAL A 268 0.39 -9.33 -3.26
C VAL A 268 -0.93 -8.76 -3.75
N THR A 269 -0.90 -8.07 -4.90
CA THR A 269 -2.09 -7.44 -5.46
C THR A 269 -3.14 -8.45 -5.89
N GLU A 270 -2.73 -9.60 -6.44
CA GLU A 270 -3.64 -10.68 -6.83
C GLU A 270 -4.26 -11.38 -5.61
N MET A 271 -3.43 -11.70 -4.60
CA MET A 271 -3.89 -12.29 -3.36
C MET A 271 -4.92 -11.39 -2.66
N LEU A 272 -4.63 -10.09 -2.54
CA LEU A 272 -5.56 -9.12 -1.94
C LEU A 272 -6.86 -9.03 -2.74
N ALA A 273 -6.80 -9.09 -4.07
CA ALA A 273 -7.99 -9.09 -4.92
C ALA A 273 -8.83 -10.36 -4.72
N LYS A 274 -8.22 -11.55 -4.71
CA LYS A 274 -8.88 -12.83 -4.45
C LYS A 274 -9.55 -12.84 -3.07
N ARG A 275 -8.83 -12.40 -2.03
CA ARG A 275 -9.36 -12.30 -0.67
C ARG A 275 -10.53 -11.33 -0.56
N TYR A 276 -10.45 -10.17 -1.23
CA TYR A 276 -11.54 -9.19 -1.24
C TYR A 276 -12.85 -9.78 -1.80
N TRP A 277 -12.76 -10.61 -2.83
CA TRP A 277 -13.93 -11.21 -3.47
C TRP A 277 -14.41 -12.52 -2.84
N ALA A 278 -13.52 -13.31 -2.22
CA ALA A 278 -13.83 -14.62 -1.66
C ALA A 278 -15.01 -14.62 -0.65
N GLY A 279 -15.11 -13.58 0.18
CA GLY A 279 -16.17 -13.48 1.20
C GLY A 279 -17.43 -12.72 0.76
N ARG A 280 -17.52 -12.27 -0.50
CA ARG A 280 -18.57 -11.35 -0.94
C ARG A 280 -19.49 -12.00 -1.97
N ARG A 281 -20.79 -12.05 -1.66
CA ARG A 281 -21.82 -12.43 -2.63
C ARG A 281 -22.03 -11.29 -3.62
N LEU A 282 -21.71 -11.55 -4.89
CA LEU A 282 -21.96 -10.60 -5.97
C LEU A 282 -23.44 -10.67 -6.36
N ARG A 283 -24.20 -9.61 -6.06
CA ARG A 283 -25.55 -9.46 -6.62
C ARG A 283 -25.42 -9.02 -8.09
N SER A 284 -26.21 -9.62 -8.97
CA SER A 284 -26.41 -9.10 -10.32
C SER A 284 -27.15 -7.77 -10.21
N ARG A 285 -26.43 -6.68 -10.47
CA ARG A 285 -27.02 -5.35 -10.58
C ARG A 285 -26.75 -4.87 -12.00
N PRO A 286 -27.79 -4.72 -12.85
CA PRO A 286 -27.59 -4.08 -14.13
C PRO A 286 -27.21 -2.61 -13.88
N LEU A 287 -26.26 -2.09 -14.66
CA LEU A 287 -26.09 -0.64 -14.78
C LEU A 287 -27.40 -0.07 -15.33
N ARG A 288 -28.09 0.75 -14.53
CA ARG A 288 -29.32 1.43 -14.92
C ARG A 288 -28.94 2.82 -15.44
N GLY A 289 -29.36 3.16 -16.66
CA GLY A 289 -29.15 4.49 -17.23
C GLY A 289 -29.12 4.49 -18.77
N PRO A 290 -29.47 5.62 -19.41
CA PRO A 290 -29.54 5.76 -20.87
C PRO A 290 -28.18 5.58 -21.57
N GLY A 291 -27.07 5.89 -20.89
CA GLY A 291 -25.71 5.73 -21.43
C GLY A 291 -25.20 4.30 -21.55
N ARG A 292 -25.92 3.27 -21.06
CA ARG A 292 -25.46 1.88 -21.12
C ARG A 292 -25.49 1.29 -22.54
N ARG A 293 -26.44 1.70 -23.38
CA ARG A 293 -26.71 1.03 -24.67
C ARG A 293 -25.56 1.13 -25.68
N GLY A 294 -24.61 2.05 -25.49
CA GLY A 294 -23.45 2.21 -26.35
C GLY A 294 -22.10 1.84 -25.72
N LEU A 295 -22.06 1.40 -24.45
CA LEU A 295 -20.79 1.11 -23.79
C LEU A 295 -20.31 -0.31 -24.09
N PRO A 296 -19.02 -0.49 -24.45
CA PRO A 296 -18.46 -1.81 -24.66
C PRO A 296 -18.47 -2.68 -23.41
N VAL A 297 -18.55 -4.00 -23.60
CA VAL A 297 -18.77 -4.97 -22.51
C VAL A 297 -17.69 -4.90 -21.41
N LEU A 298 -16.42 -4.74 -21.77
CA LEU A 298 -15.33 -4.69 -20.79
C LEU A 298 -15.33 -3.37 -20.00
N VAL A 299 -15.74 -2.27 -20.61
CA VAL A 299 -15.92 -0.97 -19.94
C VAL A 299 -17.01 -1.09 -18.88
N VAL A 300 -18.16 -1.66 -19.25
CA VAL A 300 -19.29 -1.92 -18.35
C VAL A 300 -18.85 -2.79 -17.16
N GLN A 301 -18.04 -3.82 -17.40
CA GLN A 301 -17.49 -4.68 -16.34
C GLN A 301 -16.61 -3.88 -15.36
N ASP A 302 -15.69 -3.06 -15.87
CA ASP A 302 -14.77 -2.29 -15.03
C ASP A 302 -15.49 -1.21 -14.22
N VAL A 303 -16.49 -0.54 -14.82
CA VAL A 303 -17.36 0.40 -14.10
C VAL A 303 -18.13 -0.30 -12.98
N LEU A 304 -18.69 -1.50 -13.23
CA LEU A 304 -19.39 -2.27 -12.20
C LEU A 304 -18.45 -2.67 -11.05
N LEU A 305 -17.22 -3.05 -11.35
CA LEU A 305 -16.24 -3.44 -10.32
C LEU A 305 -15.78 -2.23 -9.51
N ALA A 306 -15.59 -1.07 -10.15
CA ALA A 306 -15.29 0.19 -9.48
C ALA A 306 -16.44 0.61 -8.56
N ALA A 307 -17.69 0.60 -9.06
CA ALA A 307 -18.88 0.95 -8.30
C ALA A 307 -19.14 0.02 -7.10
N ARG A 308 -18.66 -1.23 -7.15
CA ARG A 308 -18.72 -2.19 -6.03
C ARG A 308 -17.64 -1.97 -4.96
N ARG A 309 -16.79 -0.95 -5.12
CA ARG A 309 -15.69 -0.61 -4.23
C ARG A 309 -15.73 0.87 -3.80
N PRO A 310 -16.86 1.39 -3.28
CA PRO A 310 -17.02 2.82 -3.00
C PRO A 310 -15.97 3.34 -2.01
N ARG A 311 -15.62 2.54 -1.00
CA ARG A 311 -14.56 2.92 -0.03
C ARG A 311 -13.19 3.11 -0.66
N ARG A 312 -12.87 2.31 -1.68
CA ARG A 312 -11.60 2.45 -2.41
C ARG A 312 -11.63 3.69 -3.30
N LEU A 313 -12.80 4.02 -3.87
CA LEU A 313 -12.98 5.26 -4.64
C LEU A 313 -12.92 6.51 -3.74
N LEU A 314 -13.51 6.47 -2.55
CA LEU A 314 -13.41 7.55 -1.56
C LEU A 314 -11.96 7.73 -1.06
N ALA A 315 -11.27 6.64 -0.74
CA ALA A 315 -9.86 6.70 -0.37
C ALA A 315 -8.99 7.21 -1.53
N LEU A 316 -9.31 6.84 -2.78
CA LEU A 316 -8.63 7.35 -3.97
C LEU A 316 -8.90 8.85 -4.17
N ALA A 317 -10.15 9.30 -4.05
CA ALA A 317 -10.50 10.71 -4.15
C ALA A 317 -9.78 11.52 -3.06
N GLY A 318 -9.81 11.06 -1.81
CA GLY A 318 -9.07 11.71 -0.72
C GLY A 318 -7.55 11.68 -0.91
N SER A 319 -6.99 10.65 -1.54
CA SER A 319 -5.55 10.58 -1.80
C SER A 319 -5.09 11.58 -2.86
N SER A 320 -5.99 12.26 -3.58
CA SER A 320 -5.62 13.39 -4.45
C SER A 320 -5.05 14.58 -3.67
N ALA A 321 -5.26 14.63 -2.35
CA ALA A 321 -4.62 15.58 -1.45
C ALA A 321 -3.16 15.22 -1.11
N ALA A 322 -2.69 13.99 -1.40
CA ALA A 322 -1.35 13.56 -1.03
C ALA A 322 -0.21 14.42 -1.62
N PRO A 323 -0.29 14.96 -2.86
CA PRO A 323 0.71 15.88 -3.39
C PRO A 323 0.87 17.17 -2.57
N LEU A 324 -0.12 17.59 -1.79
CA LEU A 324 0.01 18.73 -0.86
C LEU A 324 1.05 18.46 0.23
N LEU A 325 1.36 17.20 0.55
CA LEU A 325 2.44 16.89 1.49
C LEU A 325 3.83 17.28 0.92
N LEU A 326 3.92 17.47 -0.39
CA LEU A 326 5.15 17.78 -1.13
C LEU A 326 5.29 19.27 -1.46
N THR A 327 4.56 20.17 -0.80
CA THR A 327 4.62 21.62 -1.04
C THR A 327 6.03 22.21 -0.97
N HIS A 328 6.88 21.71 -0.07
CA HIS A 328 8.28 22.15 0.08
C HIS A 328 9.28 21.31 -0.68
N ALA A 329 8.82 20.29 -1.40
CA ALA A 329 9.69 19.46 -2.22
C ALA A 329 10.04 20.18 -3.54
N PRO A 330 11.17 19.83 -4.18
CA PRO A 330 11.44 20.28 -5.53
C PRO A 330 10.28 19.93 -6.49
N GLY A 331 9.92 20.86 -7.39
CA GLY A 331 8.79 20.69 -8.31
C GLY A 331 8.85 19.42 -9.18
N TRP A 332 10.05 18.94 -9.51
CA TRP A 332 10.20 17.66 -10.20
C TRP A 332 9.72 16.47 -9.35
N LEU A 333 9.93 16.49 -8.03
CA LEU A 333 9.49 15.42 -7.13
C LEU A 333 7.96 15.43 -7.00
N LEU A 334 7.37 16.63 -6.96
CA LEU A 334 5.92 16.82 -7.04
C LEU A 334 5.37 16.25 -8.36
N GLY A 335 5.99 16.57 -9.49
CA GLY A 335 5.63 16.02 -10.80
C GLY A 335 5.71 14.49 -10.85
N VAL A 336 6.79 13.89 -10.34
CA VAL A 336 6.93 12.43 -10.22
C VAL A 336 5.81 11.84 -9.35
N ALA A 337 5.49 12.48 -8.22
CA ALA A 337 4.42 12.01 -7.33
C ALA A 337 3.03 12.08 -7.99
N VAL A 338 2.74 13.13 -8.76
CA VAL A 338 1.49 13.26 -9.53
C VAL A 338 1.41 12.17 -10.59
N LEU A 339 2.49 11.91 -11.34
CA LEU A 339 2.52 10.86 -12.37
C LEU A 339 2.36 9.45 -11.78
N LEU A 340 3.07 9.15 -10.69
CA LEU A 340 2.90 7.89 -9.96
C LEU A 340 1.50 7.76 -9.36
N GLY A 341 0.92 8.85 -8.87
CA GLY A 341 -0.45 8.92 -8.38
C GLY A 341 -1.48 8.66 -9.47
N ALA A 342 -1.30 9.22 -10.67
CA ALA A 342 -2.13 8.97 -11.84
C ALA A 342 -2.11 7.49 -12.25
N MET A 343 -0.92 6.88 -12.28
CA MET A 343 -0.74 5.44 -12.51
C MET A 343 -1.41 4.60 -11.41
N ALA A 344 -1.24 4.97 -10.14
CA ALA A 344 -1.86 4.27 -9.01
C ALA A 344 -3.40 4.36 -9.05
N ALA A 345 -3.94 5.53 -9.44
CA ALA A 345 -5.36 5.76 -9.64
C ALA A 345 -5.93 4.89 -10.75
N GLY A 346 -5.27 4.85 -11.91
CA GLY A 346 -5.63 3.95 -13.01
C GLY A 346 -5.53 2.47 -12.61
N GLY A 347 -4.53 2.12 -11.79
CA GLY A 347 -4.30 0.76 -11.28
C GLY A 347 -5.38 0.20 -10.36
N VAL A 348 -6.37 1.01 -9.95
CA VAL A 348 -7.47 0.56 -9.08
C VAL A 348 -8.36 -0.49 -9.76
N THR A 349 -8.51 -0.39 -11.09
CA THR A 349 -9.41 -1.24 -11.89
C THR A 349 -8.69 -2.23 -12.79
N THR A 350 -7.36 -2.17 -12.93
CA THR A 350 -6.60 -3.04 -13.85
C THR A 350 -6.44 -4.51 -13.41
N GLY A 351 -7.05 -4.91 -12.29
CA GLY A 351 -7.05 -6.32 -11.86
C GLY A 351 -7.71 -7.27 -12.88
N THR A 352 -8.70 -6.79 -13.63
CA THR A 352 -9.35 -7.54 -14.72
C THR A 352 -8.41 -7.74 -15.91
N VAL A 353 -7.63 -6.72 -16.26
CA VAL A 353 -6.61 -6.80 -17.34
C VAL A 353 -5.62 -7.93 -17.10
N ARG A 354 -5.17 -8.11 -15.86
CA ARG A 354 -4.26 -9.21 -15.52
C ARG A 354 -4.94 -10.57 -15.68
N THR A 355 -6.19 -10.70 -15.23
CA THR A 355 -6.97 -11.94 -15.40
C THR A 355 -7.18 -12.28 -16.88
N ASP A 356 -7.51 -11.29 -17.71
CA ASP A 356 -7.69 -11.44 -19.15
C ASP A 356 -6.38 -11.85 -19.83
N THR A 357 -5.25 -11.27 -19.40
CA THR A 357 -3.92 -11.63 -19.92
C THR A 357 -3.57 -13.09 -19.59
N GLY A 358 -3.94 -13.58 -18.40
CA GLY A 358 -3.74 -14.97 -18.01
C GLY A 358 -4.75 -15.96 -18.61
N ASN A 359 -5.87 -15.49 -19.19
CA ASN A 359 -6.96 -16.33 -19.69
C ASN A 359 -7.47 -15.85 -21.06
N PRO A 360 -6.67 -15.96 -22.13
CA PRO A 360 -7.02 -15.43 -23.44
C PRO A 360 -8.28 -16.07 -24.05
N TRP A 361 -8.63 -17.29 -23.64
CA TRP A 361 -9.85 -17.98 -24.07
C TRP A 361 -11.12 -17.22 -23.69
N MET A 362 -11.11 -16.45 -22.60
CA MET A 362 -12.26 -15.66 -22.16
C MET A 362 -12.54 -14.50 -23.13
N LEU A 363 -11.48 -13.90 -23.70
CA LEU A 363 -11.62 -12.88 -24.74
C LEU A 363 -12.09 -13.47 -26.07
N ARG A 364 -11.64 -14.70 -26.40
CA ARG A 364 -12.11 -15.45 -27.58
C ARG A 364 -13.61 -15.73 -27.50
N LEU A 365 -14.12 -16.12 -26.34
CA LEU A 365 -15.56 -16.34 -26.12
C LEU A 365 -16.39 -15.06 -26.27
N LEU A 366 -15.79 -13.88 -26.02
CA LEU A 366 -16.44 -12.59 -26.23
C LEU A 366 -16.30 -12.06 -27.66
N GLY A 367 -15.57 -12.77 -28.54
CA GLY A 367 -15.32 -12.35 -29.92
C GLY A 367 -14.51 -11.06 -30.04
N LEU A 368 -13.70 -10.72 -29.02
CA LEU A 368 -12.91 -9.50 -29.00
C LEU A 368 -11.50 -9.75 -29.52
N ASP A 369 -11.02 -8.87 -30.40
CA ASP A 369 -9.59 -8.81 -30.74
C ASP A 369 -8.79 -8.11 -29.62
N SER A 370 -7.47 -8.23 -29.68
CA SER A 370 -6.55 -7.70 -28.66
C SER A 370 -6.59 -6.17 -28.61
N ARG A 371 -6.80 -5.50 -29.75
CA ARG A 371 -6.84 -4.04 -29.84
C ARG A 371 -8.12 -3.50 -29.20
N GLN A 372 -9.26 -4.09 -29.52
CA GLN A 372 -10.56 -3.81 -28.92
C GLN A 372 -10.51 -4.08 -27.41
N ALA A 373 -9.97 -5.22 -26.99
CA ALA A 373 -9.86 -5.56 -25.58
C ALA A 373 -9.03 -4.52 -24.81
N VAL A 374 -7.82 -4.19 -25.27
CA VAL A 374 -6.97 -3.19 -24.58
C VAL A 374 -7.59 -1.79 -24.64
N THR A 375 -8.18 -1.40 -25.76
CA THR A 375 -8.85 -0.09 -25.89
C THR A 375 -9.99 0.03 -24.89
N GLN A 376 -10.84 -0.99 -24.79
CA GLN A 376 -11.93 -1.01 -23.79
C GLN A 376 -11.38 -0.97 -22.35
N ARG A 377 -10.28 -1.66 -22.09
CA ARG A 377 -9.60 -1.70 -20.78
C ARG A 377 -8.85 -0.41 -20.42
N LEU A 378 -8.69 0.55 -21.34
CA LEU A 378 -8.07 1.86 -21.05
C LEU A 378 -9.08 2.90 -20.53
N TYR A 379 -10.36 2.80 -20.89
CA TYR A 379 -11.34 3.85 -20.55
C TYR A 379 -11.51 4.10 -19.06
N VAL A 380 -11.76 3.05 -18.26
CA VAL A 380 -12.02 3.22 -16.82
C VAL A 380 -10.74 3.62 -16.07
N PRO A 381 -9.57 2.97 -16.28
CA PRO A 381 -8.31 3.47 -15.72
C PRO A 381 -8.00 4.92 -16.12
N GLY A 382 -8.27 5.30 -17.37
CA GLY A 382 -8.04 6.67 -17.86
C GLY A 382 -8.95 7.70 -17.23
N ALA A 383 -10.24 7.38 -17.06
CA ALA A 383 -11.15 8.26 -16.34
C ALA A 383 -10.74 8.44 -14.88
N LEU A 384 -10.34 7.36 -14.19
CA LEU A 384 -9.87 7.45 -12.80
C LEU A 384 -8.57 8.23 -12.68
N ALA A 385 -7.60 7.99 -13.57
CA ALA A 385 -6.34 8.73 -13.62
C ALA A 385 -6.55 10.22 -13.92
N ALA A 386 -7.42 10.55 -14.88
CA ALA A 386 -7.77 11.92 -15.24
C ALA A 386 -8.44 12.66 -14.08
N LEU A 387 -9.48 12.07 -13.49
CA LEU A 387 -10.21 12.69 -12.38
C LEU A 387 -9.32 12.87 -11.15
N TRP A 388 -8.49 11.87 -10.84
CA TRP A 388 -7.56 11.95 -9.71
C TRP A 388 -6.50 13.04 -9.93
N SER A 389 -5.90 13.09 -11.12
CA SER A 389 -4.85 14.06 -11.45
C SER A 389 -5.40 15.47 -11.55
N ALA A 390 -6.59 15.64 -12.14
CA ALA A 390 -7.30 16.92 -12.18
C ALA A 390 -7.61 17.40 -10.77
N ALA A 391 -8.14 16.55 -9.89
CA ALA A 391 -8.38 16.91 -8.49
C ALA A 391 -7.08 17.30 -7.77
N ALA A 392 -6.02 16.51 -7.92
CA ALA A 392 -4.73 16.77 -7.27
C ALA A 392 -4.11 18.11 -7.73
N LEU A 393 -4.06 18.36 -9.05
CA LEU A 393 -3.52 19.61 -9.59
C LEU A 393 -4.41 20.81 -9.28
N THR A 394 -5.74 20.64 -9.24
CA THR A 394 -6.66 21.70 -8.81
C THR A 394 -6.44 22.06 -7.34
N LEU A 395 -6.22 21.07 -6.47
CA LEU A 395 -5.93 21.34 -5.06
C LEU A 395 -4.61 22.12 -4.90
N LEU A 396 -3.59 21.80 -5.70
CA LEU A 396 -2.32 22.56 -5.71
C LEU A 396 -2.49 24.00 -6.19
N ASP A 397 -3.35 24.23 -7.18
CA ASP A 397 -3.67 25.57 -7.71
C ASP A 397 -4.48 26.40 -6.70
N LEU A 398 -5.51 25.80 -6.10
CA LEU A 398 -6.34 26.43 -5.07
C LEU A 398 -5.56 26.79 -3.79
N THR A 399 -4.48 26.07 -3.51
CA THR A 399 -3.57 26.34 -2.37
C THR A 399 -2.42 27.25 -2.73
N HIS A 400 -2.37 27.75 -3.98
CA HIS A 400 -1.31 28.62 -4.49
C HIS A 400 0.10 28.02 -4.38
N VAL A 401 0.20 26.70 -4.34
CA VAL A 401 1.49 25.97 -4.34
C VAL A 401 2.12 26.02 -5.73
N VAL A 402 1.27 26.02 -6.75
CA VAL A 402 1.67 26.23 -8.14
C VAL A 402 1.17 27.59 -8.61
N PRO A 403 1.89 28.26 -9.55
CA PRO A 403 1.42 29.53 -10.10
C PRO A 403 0.12 29.33 -10.88
N GLY A 404 -0.74 30.34 -10.94
CA GLY A 404 -2.09 30.21 -11.50
C GLY A 404 -2.12 29.71 -12.96
N GLY A 405 -3.16 28.93 -13.28
CA GLY A 405 -3.43 28.48 -14.65
C GLY A 405 -4.41 27.31 -14.74
N PRO A 406 -4.64 26.73 -15.95
CA PRO A 406 -5.63 25.67 -16.18
C PRO A 406 -5.16 24.27 -15.70
N TRP A 407 -4.76 24.16 -14.43
CA TRP A 407 -4.17 22.94 -13.83
C TRP A 407 -5.11 21.74 -13.84
N TRP A 408 -6.41 21.98 -13.66
CA TRP A 408 -7.44 20.96 -13.79
C TRP A 408 -7.43 20.33 -15.19
N ALA A 409 -7.23 21.14 -16.25
CA ALA A 409 -7.23 20.68 -17.62
C ALA A 409 -5.97 19.87 -17.91
N LEU A 410 -4.80 20.32 -17.42
CA LEU A 410 -3.57 19.53 -17.48
C LEU A 410 -3.75 18.17 -16.81
N GLY A 411 -4.41 18.11 -15.65
CA GLY A 411 -4.70 16.85 -14.96
C GLY A 411 -5.58 15.90 -15.78
N LEU A 412 -6.56 16.41 -16.51
CA LEU A 412 -7.37 15.57 -17.40
C LEU A 412 -6.53 14.95 -18.53
N THR A 413 -5.54 15.68 -19.06
CA THR A 413 -4.64 15.18 -20.11
C THR A 413 -3.68 14.08 -19.63
N LEU A 414 -3.48 13.94 -18.32
CA LEU A 414 -2.71 12.84 -17.72
C LEU A 414 -3.49 11.51 -17.66
N GLY A 415 -4.80 11.53 -17.93
CA GLY A 415 -5.65 10.33 -17.96
C GLY A 415 -5.10 9.20 -18.83
N PRO A 416 -4.85 9.44 -20.14
CA PRO A 416 -4.25 8.45 -21.02
C PRO A 416 -2.87 7.96 -20.54
N VAL A 417 -2.03 8.85 -20.02
CA VAL A 417 -0.68 8.51 -19.50
C VAL A 417 -0.78 7.52 -18.33
N GLY A 418 -1.57 7.87 -17.32
CA GLY A 418 -1.80 7.01 -16.15
C GLY A 418 -2.49 5.69 -16.52
N ALA A 419 -3.43 5.71 -17.47
CA ALA A 419 -4.11 4.52 -17.97
C ALA A 419 -3.14 3.53 -18.63
N VAL A 420 -2.32 4.02 -19.57
CA VAL A 420 -1.37 3.17 -20.31
C VAL A 420 -0.32 2.61 -19.37
N ALA A 421 0.21 3.44 -18.46
CA ALA A 421 1.16 3.00 -17.43
C ALA A 421 0.56 1.87 -16.57
N ALA A 422 -0.65 2.06 -16.06
CA ALA A 422 -1.34 1.09 -15.23
C ALA A 422 -1.70 -0.21 -15.98
N VAL A 423 -2.22 -0.10 -17.22
CA VAL A 423 -2.60 -1.24 -18.06
C VAL A 423 -1.36 -2.02 -18.50
N ARG A 424 -0.28 -1.35 -18.88
CA ARG A 424 0.99 -1.99 -19.23
C ARG A 424 1.55 -2.78 -18.04
N ARG A 425 1.57 -2.18 -16.84
CA ARG A 425 1.96 -2.89 -15.61
C ARG A 425 1.06 -4.09 -15.31
N ALA A 426 -0.23 -4.00 -15.60
CA ALA A 426 -1.15 -5.11 -15.38
C ALA A 426 -0.96 -6.26 -16.39
N ARG A 427 -0.63 -5.94 -17.65
CA ARG A 427 -0.35 -6.89 -18.74
C ARG A 427 1.01 -7.57 -18.64
N ALA A 428 1.95 -6.99 -17.90
CA ALA A 428 3.31 -7.53 -17.74
C ALA A 428 3.37 -8.97 -17.22
N GLY A 429 2.31 -9.44 -16.55
CA GLY A 429 2.23 -10.80 -16.01
C GLY A 429 3.12 -11.01 -14.80
N PHE A 430 3.64 -12.24 -14.66
CA PHE A 430 4.63 -12.62 -13.65
C PHE A 430 6.04 -12.26 -14.13
N VAL A 431 6.92 -11.96 -13.18
CA VAL A 431 8.36 -11.73 -13.32
C VAL A 431 8.99 -12.92 -14.00
N ASP A 432 9.63 -12.66 -15.14
CA ASP A 432 10.41 -13.67 -15.85
C ASP A 432 11.76 -13.85 -15.14
N SER A 433 11.86 -14.92 -14.34
CA SER A 433 13.09 -15.29 -13.64
C SER A 433 14.10 -16.01 -14.54
N GLY A 434 13.74 -16.28 -15.80
CA GLY A 434 14.63 -16.90 -16.80
C GLY A 434 15.54 -15.89 -17.50
N LEU A 435 15.37 -14.58 -17.24
CA LEU A 435 16.24 -13.55 -17.80
C LEU A 435 17.66 -13.64 -17.22
N LEU A 436 18.65 -13.34 -18.06
CA LEU A 436 20.07 -13.50 -17.74
C LEU A 436 20.43 -12.63 -16.51
N PRO A 437 20.96 -13.23 -15.43
CA PRO A 437 21.31 -12.48 -14.23
C PRO A 437 22.48 -11.53 -14.50
N LEU A 438 22.44 -10.33 -13.93
CA LEU A 438 23.54 -9.39 -13.97
C LEU A 438 24.53 -9.73 -12.85
N ASP A 439 25.71 -10.19 -13.21
CA ASP A 439 26.79 -10.37 -12.26
C ASP A 439 27.38 -9.01 -11.89
N THR A 440 27.12 -8.59 -10.66
CA THR A 440 27.75 -7.40 -10.08
C THR A 440 28.83 -7.85 -9.08
N PRO A 441 29.84 -7.01 -8.77
CA PRO A 441 30.78 -7.30 -7.68
C PRO A 441 30.11 -7.56 -6.33
N MET A 442 28.85 -7.15 -6.16
CA MET A 442 28.03 -7.34 -4.97
C MET A 442 27.14 -8.59 -5.03
N GLY A 443 27.25 -9.41 -6.09
CA GLY A 443 26.47 -10.63 -6.32
C GLY A 443 25.65 -10.60 -7.62
N SER A 444 25.09 -11.74 -7.98
CA SER A 444 24.22 -11.89 -9.15
C SER A 444 22.82 -11.30 -8.87
N VAL A 445 22.40 -10.32 -9.66
CA VAL A 445 21.06 -9.72 -9.57
C VAL A 445 20.20 -10.25 -10.71
N SER A 446 19.08 -10.90 -10.38
CA SER A 446 18.11 -11.31 -11.41
C SER A 446 17.54 -10.07 -12.09
N THR A 447 17.59 -10.03 -13.43
CA THR A 447 17.13 -8.90 -14.24
C THR A 447 15.61 -8.83 -14.34
N GLY A 448 14.91 -9.96 -14.22
CA GLY A 448 13.45 -10.03 -14.28
C GLY A 448 12.75 -9.11 -13.28
N PRO A 449 13.06 -9.18 -11.98
CA PRO A 449 12.42 -8.31 -11.01
C PRO A 449 12.75 -6.82 -11.20
N VAL A 450 13.98 -6.50 -11.66
CA VAL A 450 14.38 -5.13 -11.99
C VAL A 450 13.52 -4.61 -13.15
N LEU A 451 13.36 -5.40 -14.21
CA LEU A 451 12.52 -5.06 -15.34
C LEU A 451 11.06 -4.89 -14.90
N ALA A 452 10.53 -5.82 -14.10
CA ALA A 452 9.16 -5.74 -13.59
C ALA A 452 8.90 -4.52 -12.68
N ALA A 453 9.89 -4.03 -11.96
CA ALA A 453 9.78 -2.80 -11.19
C ALA A 453 9.55 -1.58 -12.11
N VAL A 454 10.24 -1.55 -13.25
CA VAL A 454 10.20 -0.47 -14.24
C VAL A 454 8.98 -0.57 -15.18
N ILE A 455 8.47 -1.77 -15.44
CA ILE A 455 7.31 -1.93 -16.34
C ILE A 455 6.08 -1.16 -15.82
N GLY A 456 5.53 -0.34 -16.71
CA GLY A 456 4.50 0.66 -16.49
C GLY A 456 5.04 2.05 -16.11
N VAL A 457 6.13 2.13 -15.35
CA VAL A 457 6.73 3.40 -14.90
C VAL A 457 7.43 4.12 -16.05
N GLU A 458 8.05 3.38 -16.96
CA GLU A 458 8.67 3.91 -18.18
C GLU A 458 7.66 4.65 -19.08
N VAL A 459 6.38 4.29 -19.05
CA VAL A 459 5.32 4.99 -19.80
C VAL A 459 5.02 6.36 -19.22
N LEU A 460 5.32 6.61 -17.93
CA LEU A 460 5.13 7.92 -17.32
C LEU A 460 6.01 9.01 -17.96
N LEU A 461 7.00 8.63 -18.78
CA LEU A 461 7.74 9.56 -19.64
C LEU A 461 6.82 10.31 -20.62
N LEU A 462 5.63 9.79 -20.94
CA LEU A 462 4.62 10.53 -21.72
C LEU A 462 4.05 11.74 -20.96
N GLY A 463 4.24 11.80 -19.63
CA GLY A 463 3.93 12.93 -18.77
C GLY A 463 5.08 13.90 -18.56
N LEU A 464 6.17 13.79 -19.33
CA LEU A 464 7.33 14.68 -19.23
C LEU A 464 6.97 16.17 -19.38
N PRO A 465 6.09 16.61 -20.31
CA PRO A 465 5.71 18.02 -20.38
C PRO A 465 5.15 18.56 -19.06
N THR A 466 4.28 17.81 -18.38
CA THR A 466 3.79 18.17 -17.04
C THR A 466 4.90 18.19 -16.00
N LEU A 467 5.82 17.21 -16.02
CA LEU A 467 6.94 17.16 -15.08
C LEU A 467 7.88 18.36 -15.26
N VAL A 468 8.22 18.69 -16.50
CA VAL A 468 9.09 19.83 -16.84
C VAL A 468 8.44 21.14 -16.38
N HIS A 469 7.14 21.29 -16.62
CA HIS A 469 6.43 22.51 -16.23
C HIS A 469 6.33 22.66 -14.69
N LEU A 470 6.00 21.59 -13.97
CA LEU A 470 6.02 21.58 -12.50
C LEU A 470 7.42 21.81 -11.92
N ALA A 471 8.47 21.37 -12.62
CA ALA A 471 9.85 21.63 -12.23
C ALA A 471 10.30 23.07 -12.52
N GLY A 472 9.75 23.71 -13.55
CA GLY A 472 10.06 25.09 -13.94
C GLY A 472 9.42 26.15 -13.04
N GLY A 473 8.19 25.89 -12.57
CA GLY A 473 7.49 26.81 -11.66
C GLY A 473 6.95 28.08 -12.33
N ASP A 474 6.77 28.05 -13.66
CA ASP A 474 6.15 29.13 -14.42
C ASP A 474 4.61 29.01 -14.42
N PRO A 475 3.85 30.11 -14.67
CA PRO A 475 2.41 30.05 -14.88
C PRO A 475 2.02 29.11 -16.02
N LEU A 476 0.95 28.34 -15.81
CA LEU A 476 0.51 27.36 -16.79
C LEU A 476 -0.24 28.03 -17.93
N ASP A 477 0.26 27.79 -19.14
CA ASP A 477 -0.39 28.19 -20.39
C ASP A 477 -1.12 27.02 -21.07
N TRP A 478 -2.16 27.32 -21.84
CA TRP A 478 -2.94 26.35 -22.60
C TRP A 478 -2.10 25.59 -23.64
N THR A 479 -0.98 26.17 -24.10
CA THR A 479 -0.02 25.49 -24.96
C THR A 479 0.54 24.23 -24.30
N THR A 480 0.90 24.29 -23.01
CA THR A 480 1.41 23.13 -22.25
C THR A 480 0.34 22.05 -22.10
N VAL A 481 -0.91 22.45 -21.87
CA VAL A 481 -2.06 21.53 -21.81
C VAL A 481 -2.23 20.81 -23.15
N LEU A 482 -2.16 21.54 -24.27
CA LEU A 482 -2.27 20.96 -25.61
C LEU A 482 -1.12 20.01 -25.92
N VAL A 483 0.13 20.41 -25.60
CA VAL A 483 1.31 19.54 -25.78
C VAL A 483 1.18 18.26 -24.97
N GLN A 484 0.76 18.34 -23.71
CA GLN A 484 0.54 17.16 -22.87
C GLN A 484 -0.62 16.29 -23.39
N ALA A 485 -1.70 16.89 -23.90
CA ALA A 485 -2.80 16.17 -24.51
C ALA A 485 -2.34 15.37 -25.74
N VAL A 486 -1.56 16.00 -26.62
CA VAL A 486 -1.00 15.36 -27.82
C VAL A 486 -0.02 14.25 -27.42
N ALA A 487 0.88 14.50 -26.47
CA ALA A 487 1.81 13.48 -25.97
C ALA A 487 1.09 12.28 -25.35
N GLY A 488 0.07 12.53 -24.52
CA GLY A 488 -0.72 11.48 -23.87
C GLY A 488 -1.57 10.68 -24.85
N ALA A 489 -2.32 11.34 -25.73
CA ALA A 489 -3.17 10.67 -26.73
C ALA A 489 -2.34 9.97 -27.82
N GLY A 490 -1.28 10.62 -28.30
CA GLY A 490 -0.33 10.05 -29.25
C GLY A 490 0.40 8.84 -28.68
N GLY A 491 0.88 8.94 -27.44
CA GLY A 491 1.53 7.84 -26.73
C GLY A 491 0.59 6.66 -26.45
N ALA A 492 -0.67 6.91 -26.09
CA ALA A 492 -1.68 5.87 -25.96
C ALA A 492 -2.00 5.17 -27.29
N SER A 493 -2.09 5.95 -28.37
CA SER A 493 -2.34 5.44 -29.73
C SER A 493 -1.16 4.62 -30.25
N ALA A 494 0.07 5.07 -30.01
CA ALA A 494 1.29 4.34 -30.29
C ALA A 494 1.35 3.03 -29.47
N TYR A 495 1.07 3.09 -28.17
CA TYR A 495 1.03 1.90 -27.33
C TYR A 495 0.02 0.86 -27.83
N LEU A 496 -1.19 1.27 -28.20
CA LEU A 496 -2.18 0.37 -28.78
C LEU A 496 -1.66 -0.24 -30.08
N SER A 497 -1.13 0.58 -30.99
CA SER A 497 -0.69 0.13 -32.31
C SER A 497 0.54 -0.78 -32.27
N LEU A 498 1.44 -0.56 -31.31
CA LEU A 498 2.69 -1.33 -31.17
C LEU A 498 2.50 -2.63 -30.36
N THR A 499 1.52 -2.68 -29.45
CA THR A 499 1.37 -3.80 -28.50
C THR A 499 0.12 -4.66 -28.71
N THR A 500 -0.69 -4.35 -29.72
CA THR A 500 -1.91 -5.10 -30.06
C THR A 500 -2.04 -5.27 -31.57
N ALA A 501 -2.84 -6.26 -31.99
CA ALA A 501 -3.12 -6.52 -33.39
C ALA A 501 -4.58 -6.98 -33.57
N VAL A 502 -5.16 -6.71 -34.74
CA VAL A 502 -6.58 -6.98 -35.05
C VAL A 502 -6.83 -8.47 -35.32
N ASP A 503 -5.79 -9.20 -35.72
CA ASP A 503 -5.79 -10.65 -35.98
C ASP A 503 -5.52 -11.50 -34.74
N ARG A 504 -5.31 -10.87 -33.57
CA ARG A 504 -4.87 -11.56 -32.34
C ARG A 504 -5.86 -11.36 -31.21
N VAL A 505 -5.93 -12.36 -30.32
CA VAL A 505 -6.77 -12.29 -29.10
C VAL A 505 -5.92 -12.26 -27.82
N GLU A 506 -4.64 -12.62 -27.90
CA GLU A 506 -3.73 -12.65 -26.75
C GLU A 506 -3.27 -11.24 -26.36
N LEU A 507 -3.24 -10.98 -25.04
CA LEU A 507 -2.85 -9.69 -24.49
C LEU A 507 -1.39 -9.64 -24.01
N SER A 508 -0.67 -10.76 -23.95
CA SER A 508 0.76 -10.79 -23.63
C SER A 508 1.59 -10.28 -24.80
N ALA A 509 2.67 -9.55 -24.50
CA ALA A 509 3.66 -9.19 -25.53
C ALA A 509 4.30 -10.48 -26.10
N ARG A 510 4.78 -10.42 -27.36
CA ARG A 510 5.57 -11.52 -27.93
C ARG A 510 6.77 -11.78 -27.01
N ARG A 511 6.98 -13.04 -26.60
CA ARG A 511 8.24 -13.47 -26.01
C ARG A 511 9.31 -13.51 -27.09
#